data_AF-X1RGM8-F1
#
_entry.id   AF-X1RGM8-F1
#
_cell.length_a   1.000
_cell.length_b   1.000
_cell.length_c   1.000
_cell.angle_alpha   90.00
_cell.angle_beta   90.00
_cell.angle_gamma   90.00
#
_symmetry.space_group_name_H-M   'P 1'
#
loop_
_entity.id
_entity.type
_entity.pdbx_description
1 polymer ?
#
loop_
_entity_poly.entity_id
_entity_poly.type
_entity_poly.pdbx_seq_one_letter_code
_entity_poly.pdbx_strand_id
1 'polypeptide(L)'
;MVKWANINLSVIDAETKTHLSGARVRIDHENGSWAQNLNFSSPDSFDGELCGFTAGTITITAEKEGYVSFSQSYTLKEGANNITVEMVTAAPPFDPWSYDFNGNGIIDTNEMLAATNDYFAGIITKSQLDQVVALWEQAPPPPFDPWSYDFNSDGYIDDSERAQAGFDYFDGIITQDQLNQVLALPAPPEPPPPPVTGLITLYMTGVSTQEWTAGWYYADEDKFRYHRMDYHGAPNTRWRAPDDPVITPPEYPIDLNSLKVKIETYSEIHTCPMTGYKGSCKWGEFGPFVVEDGGIYTIDVTTGVLSKK
;
A
#
# COMPACT_ATOMS: atom_id res chain seq x y z
N MET A 1 6.47 84.76 -21.30
CA MET A 1 6.44 84.60 -19.83
C MET A 1 6.74 83.15 -19.53
N VAL A 2 7.75 82.87 -18.72
CA VAL A 2 8.02 81.51 -18.23
C VAL A 2 6.91 81.17 -17.23
N LYS A 3 6.17 80.09 -17.48
CA LYS A 3 5.10 79.62 -16.59
C LYS A 3 5.73 78.73 -15.53
N TRP A 4 5.70 79.20 -14.29
CA TRP A 4 6.27 78.49 -13.14
C TRP A 4 5.23 77.53 -12.52
N ALA A 5 5.71 76.37 -12.11
CA ALA A 5 4.96 75.31 -11.45
C ALA A 5 5.65 74.97 -10.12
N ASN A 6 4.90 75.03 -9.02
CA ASN A 6 5.35 74.59 -7.71
C ASN A 6 4.82 73.18 -7.45
N ILE A 7 5.63 72.31 -6.86
CA ILE A 7 5.20 70.96 -6.47
C ILE A 7 5.11 70.88 -4.95
N ASN A 8 3.96 70.44 -4.45
CA ASN A 8 3.79 69.93 -3.10
C ASN A 8 3.77 68.40 -3.21
N LEU A 9 4.83 67.76 -2.73
CA LEU A 9 5.02 66.31 -2.84
C LEU A 9 4.84 65.65 -1.47
N SER A 10 4.09 64.54 -1.42
CA SER A 10 4.06 63.64 -0.28
C SER A 10 4.41 62.22 -0.73
N VAL A 11 5.14 61.49 0.12
CA VAL A 11 5.41 60.06 -0.07
C VAL A 11 4.75 59.31 1.07
N ILE A 12 3.85 58.40 0.72
CA ILE A 12 3.04 57.66 1.69
C ILE A 12 3.07 56.16 1.39
N ASP A 13 2.79 55.38 2.42
CA ASP A 13 2.50 53.96 2.31
C ASP A 13 1.13 53.78 1.62
N ALA A 14 1.09 52.95 0.57
CA ALA A 14 -0.11 52.78 -0.24
C ALA A 14 -1.28 52.17 0.54
N GLU A 15 -1.02 51.32 1.54
CA GLU A 15 -2.03 50.61 2.32
C GLU A 15 -2.46 51.41 3.54
N THR A 16 -1.51 51.79 4.38
CA THR A 16 -1.78 52.48 5.66
C THR A 16 -2.00 53.98 5.50
N LYS A 17 -1.67 54.55 4.33
CA LYS A 17 -1.70 55.99 4.04
C LYS A 17 -0.83 56.84 4.97
N THR A 18 0.12 56.22 5.66
CA THR A 18 1.06 56.90 6.57
C THR A 18 2.21 57.52 5.79
N HIS A 19 2.73 58.65 6.28
CA HIS A 19 3.89 59.32 5.66
C HIS A 19 5.17 58.50 5.84
N LEU A 20 5.94 58.37 4.76
CA LEU A 20 7.18 57.61 4.73
C LEU A 20 8.39 58.52 4.89
N SER A 21 9.10 58.39 6.00
CA SER A 21 10.45 58.95 6.18
C SER A 21 11.52 58.07 5.54
N GLY A 22 12.66 58.63 5.17
CA GLY A 22 13.79 57.94 4.53
C GLY A 22 13.60 57.58 3.06
N ALA A 23 12.50 57.99 2.43
CA ALA A 23 12.31 57.81 0.98
C ALA A 23 13.20 58.78 0.20
N ARG A 24 13.88 58.24 -0.83
CA ARG A 24 14.67 59.01 -1.80
C ARG A 24 13.79 59.26 -3.01
N VAL A 25 13.56 60.52 -3.35
CA VAL A 25 12.78 60.88 -4.53
C VAL A 25 13.66 61.61 -5.54
N ARG A 26 13.60 61.17 -6.79
CA ARG A 26 14.19 61.85 -7.93
C ARG A 26 13.07 62.43 -8.81
N ILE A 27 13.22 63.70 -9.20
CA ILE A 27 12.32 64.36 -10.16
C ILE A 27 13.13 64.70 -11.41
N ASP A 28 12.78 64.08 -12.54
CA ASP A 28 13.38 64.34 -13.86
C ASP A 28 12.40 65.13 -14.71
N HIS A 29 12.86 66.21 -15.37
CA HIS A 29 12.04 66.98 -16.29
C HIS A 29 12.33 66.61 -17.75
N GLU A 30 11.30 66.60 -18.61
CA GLU A 30 11.38 66.17 -20.03
C GLU A 30 12.42 66.94 -20.86
N ASN A 31 12.72 68.18 -20.48
CA ASN A 31 13.74 69.02 -21.11
C ASN A 31 15.20 68.65 -20.73
N GLY A 32 15.39 67.53 -20.02
CA GLY A 32 16.65 66.80 -19.89
C GLY A 32 17.80 67.51 -19.17
N SER A 33 17.56 68.70 -18.62
CA SER A 33 18.63 69.59 -18.16
C SER A 33 18.76 69.65 -16.63
N TRP A 34 17.87 69.00 -15.87
CA TRP A 34 17.82 69.11 -14.42
C TRP A 34 17.13 67.87 -13.79
N ALA A 35 17.80 67.29 -12.79
CA ALA A 35 17.27 66.24 -11.92
C ALA A 35 17.49 66.67 -10.47
N GLN A 36 16.48 66.56 -9.61
CA GLN A 36 16.61 66.88 -8.18
C GLN A 36 16.35 65.66 -7.33
N ASN A 37 17.23 65.40 -6.37
CA ASN A 37 17.08 64.36 -5.37
C ASN A 37 16.61 64.98 -4.07
N LEU A 38 15.44 64.56 -3.60
CA LEU A 38 14.85 64.95 -2.33
C LEU A 38 14.95 63.77 -1.36
N ASN A 39 15.38 64.04 -0.12
CA ASN A 39 15.41 63.06 0.96
C ASN A 39 14.38 63.47 2.02
N PHE A 40 13.28 62.72 2.12
CA PHE A 40 12.25 63.00 3.12
C PHE A 40 12.70 62.47 4.48
N SER A 41 13.23 63.33 5.34
CA SER A 41 13.87 62.87 6.59
C SER A 41 12.91 62.70 7.78
N SER A 42 11.66 63.19 7.69
CA SER A 42 10.65 63.08 8.74
C SER A 42 9.24 62.82 8.16
N PRO A 43 8.34 62.08 8.85
CA PRO A 43 6.94 61.92 8.44
C PRO A 43 6.19 63.25 8.31
N ASP A 44 6.64 64.28 9.04
CA ASP A 44 6.08 65.63 9.06
C ASP A 44 6.83 66.60 8.14
N SER A 45 7.89 66.16 7.44
CA SER A 45 8.65 67.07 6.57
C SER A 45 7.87 67.33 5.29
N PHE A 46 7.08 68.40 5.31
CA PHE A 46 6.88 69.25 4.14
C PHE A 46 8.22 69.87 3.77
N ASP A 47 9.16 69.07 3.24
CA ASP A 47 10.33 69.60 2.55
C ASP A 47 9.89 70.02 1.13
N GLY A 48 8.83 70.84 1.09
CA GLY A 48 8.47 71.68 -0.02
C GLY A 48 9.52 72.77 -0.13
N GLU A 49 10.75 72.38 -0.49
CA GLU A 49 11.63 73.29 -1.16
C GLU A 49 10.86 73.73 -2.40
N LEU A 50 10.55 75.03 -2.52
CA LEU A 50 9.91 75.62 -3.68
C LEU A 50 10.87 75.48 -4.86
N CYS A 51 10.88 74.28 -5.43
CA CYS A 51 11.60 73.99 -6.64
C CYS A 51 10.74 74.61 -7.74
N GLY A 52 11.11 75.79 -8.21
CA GLY A 52 10.42 76.43 -9.31
C GLY A 52 10.62 75.57 -10.56
N PHE A 53 9.63 74.75 -10.91
CA PHE A 53 9.64 74.03 -12.18
C PHE A 53 9.03 74.90 -13.27
N THR A 54 9.35 74.62 -14.52
CA THR A 54 8.52 75.10 -15.63
C THR A 54 7.33 74.17 -15.82
N ALA A 55 6.19 74.70 -16.26
CA ALA A 55 5.09 73.86 -16.69
C ALA A 55 5.55 72.93 -17.83
N GLY A 56 5.23 71.64 -17.72
CA GLY A 56 5.77 70.59 -18.58
C GLY A 56 5.57 69.20 -17.96
N THR A 57 6.10 68.16 -18.61
CA THR A 57 6.09 66.80 -18.08
C THR A 57 7.30 66.54 -17.19
N ILE A 58 7.05 65.97 -16.02
CA ILE A 58 8.08 65.41 -15.15
C ILE A 58 7.88 63.92 -14.96
N THR A 59 8.94 63.21 -14.62
CA THR A 59 8.92 61.85 -14.09
C THR A 59 9.41 61.89 -12.64
N ILE A 60 8.62 61.30 -11.74
CA ILE A 60 8.98 61.16 -10.34
C ILE A 60 9.33 59.70 -10.10
N THR A 61 10.53 59.45 -9.61
CA THR A 61 11.01 58.14 -9.19
C THR A 61 11.23 58.15 -7.68
N ALA A 62 10.70 57.18 -6.94
CA ALA A 62 10.90 57.08 -5.50
C ALA A 62 11.41 55.69 -5.09
N GLU A 63 12.37 55.67 -4.18
CA GLU A 63 13.01 54.47 -3.66
C GLU A 63 13.08 54.52 -2.13
N LYS A 64 12.74 53.40 -1.49
CA LYS A 64 12.82 53.22 -0.04
C LYS A 64 13.01 51.73 0.23
N GLU A 65 13.92 51.40 1.16
CA GLU A 65 14.12 50.03 1.61
C GLU A 65 12.82 49.44 2.17
N GLY A 66 12.49 48.20 1.79
CA GLY A 66 11.24 47.54 2.14
C GLY A 66 10.04 47.93 1.28
N TYR A 67 10.22 48.73 0.22
CA TYR A 67 9.16 49.14 -0.71
C TYR A 67 9.55 48.86 -2.17
N VAL A 68 8.55 48.65 -3.03
CA VAL A 68 8.72 48.58 -4.48
C VAL A 68 9.07 49.97 -5.03
N SER A 69 10.08 50.05 -5.90
CA SER A 69 10.45 51.31 -6.56
C SER A 69 9.27 51.88 -7.35
N PHE A 70 8.99 53.17 -7.14
CA PHE A 70 7.93 53.89 -7.82
C PHE A 70 8.49 54.70 -8.98
N SER A 71 7.79 54.76 -10.12
CA SER A 71 8.12 55.68 -11.21
C SER A 71 6.87 56.05 -12.01
N GLN A 72 6.53 57.34 -12.05
CA GLN A 72 5.36 57.84 -12.78
C GLN A 72 5.60 59.23 -13.37
N SER A 73 4.98 59.49 -14.53
CA SER A 73 5.02 60.81 -15.16
C SER A 73 3.79 61.65 -14.81
N TYR A 74 4.01 62.96 -14.62
CA TYR A 74 3.00 63.94 -14.27
C TYR A 74 3.12 65.17 -15.17
N THR A 75 1.97 65.75 -15.55
CA THR A 75 1.94 67.04 -16.25
C THR A 75 1.77 68.17 -15.23
N LEU A 76 2.78 69.02 -15.12
CA LEU A 76 2.77 70.20 -14.27
C LEU A 76 2.00 71.34 -14.94
N LYS A 77 1.08 71.94 -14.17
CA LYS A 77 0.37 73.16 -14.55
C LYS A 77 1.01 74.37 -13.90
N GLU A 78 0.79 75.54 -14.49
CA GLU A 78 1.16 76.82 -13.88
C GLU A 78 0.51 76.97 -12.51
N GLY A 79 1.28 77.36 -11.49
CA GLY A 79 0.83 77.42 -10.10
C GLY A 79 1.16 76.16 -9.29
N ALA A 80 0.34 75.85 -8.29
CA ALA A 80 0.60 74.74 -7.35
C ALA A 80 0.09 73.39 -7.90
N ASN A 81 0.92 72.36 -7.77
CA ASN A 81 0.63 70.98 -8.13
C ASN A 81 0.82 70.11 -6.89
N ASN A 82 -0.24 69.43 -6.44
CA ASN A 82 -0.15 68.49 -5.32
C ASN A 82 0.00 67.08 -5.89
N ILE A 83 1.08 66.40 -5.54
CA ILE A 83 1.38 65.04 -5.99
C ILE A 83 1.60 64.16 -4.77
N THR A 84 0.92 63.02 -4.75
CA THR A 84 1.10 61.98 -3.74
C THR A 84 1.73 60.76 -4.42
N VAL A 85 2.86 60.31 -3.89
CA VAL A 85 3.52 59.06 -4.27
C VAL A 85 3.09 57.99 -3.28
N GLU A 86 2.37 56.99 -3.76
CA GLU A 86 1.95 55.84 -2.96
C GLU A 86 2.92 54.69 -3.21
N MET A 87 3.78 54.40 -2.22
CA MET A 87 4.73 53.30 -2.30
C MET A 87 4.09 52.02 -1.74
N VAL A 88 4.25 50.91 -2.46
CA VAL A 88 3.77 49.59 -2.05
C VAL A 88 4.89 48.87 -1.31
N THR A 89 4.59 48.25 -0.17
CA THR A 89 5.55 47.42 0.56
C THR A 89 6.05 46.28 -0.32
N ALA A 90 7.37 46.08 -0.33
CA ALA A 90 7.96 44.95 -1.01
C ALA A 90 7.66 43.69 -0.20
N ALA A 91 7.13 42.66 -0.87
CA ALA A 91 7.00 41.36 -0.24
C ALA A 91 8.40 40.86 0.17
N PRO A 92 8.55 40.22 1.35
CA PRO A 92 9.81 39.60 1.72
C PRO A 92 10.28 38.63 0.62
N PRO A 93 11.60 38.47 0.42
CA PRO A 93 12.13 37.49 -0.53
C PRO A 93 11.56 36.11 -0.20
N PHE A 94 11.10 35.40 -1.22
CA PHE A 94 10.65 34.03 -1.04
C PHE A 94 11.86 33.13 -0.79
N ASP A 95 11.78 32.33 0.27
CA ASP A 95 12.76 31.30 0.57
C ASP A 95 12.15 29.91 0.30
N PRO A 96 12.58 29.19 -0.75
CA PRO A 96 12.05 27.87 -1.05
C PRO A 96 12.38 26.83 0.04
N TRP A 97 13.43 27.04 0.84
CA TRP A 97 13.79 26.16 1.95
C TRP A 97 12.88 26.30 3.17
N SER A 98 11.98 27.29 3.18
CA SER A 98 10.96 27.39 4.23
C SER A 98 9.97 26.20 4.23
N TYR A 99 9.94 25.40 3.16
CA TYR A 99 9.16 24.16 3.07
C TYR A 99 9.89 22.93 3.61
N ASP A 100 11.20 22.98 3.90
CA ASP A 100 11.92 21.91 4.60
C ASP A 100 11.58 21.99 6.10
N PHE A 101 10.37 21.53 6.46
CA PHE A 101 9.83 21.69 7.81
C PHE A 101 10.57 20.82 8.83
N ASN A 102 11.14 19.70 8.37
CA ASN A 102 11.86 18.77 9.21
C ASN A 102 13.38 19.07 9.29
N GLY A 103 13.88 19.97 8.45
CA GLY A 103 15.26 20.46 8.44
C GLY A 103 16.28 19.41 7.98
N ASN A 104 15.87 18.47 7.13
CA ASN A 104 16.74 17.37 6.68
C ASN A 104 17.57 17.74 5.43
N GLY A 105 17.40 18.95 4.88
CA GLY A 105 18.11 19.45 3.71
C GLY A 105 17.60 18.88 2.39
N ILE A 106 16.39 18.30 2.38
CA ILE A 106 15.72 17.71 1.22
C ILE A 106 14.25 18.11 1.28
N ILE A 107 13.67 18.54 0.16
CA ILE A 107 12.22 18.68 0.07
C ILE A 107 11.62 17.30 -0.23
N ASP A 108 10.77 16.80 0.64
CA ASP A 108 10.04 15.54 0.46
C ASP A 108 8.65 15.73 -0.17
N THR A 109 7.93 14.63 -0.40
CA THR A 109 6.60 14.66 -1.03
C THR A 109 5.56 15.44 -0.21
N ASN A 110 5.60 15.38 1.12
CA ASN A 110 4.66 16.09 1.98
C ASN A 110 4.94 17.61 1.95
N GLU A 111 6.21 17.98 1.92
CA GLU A 111 6.67 19.36 1.84
C GLU A 111 6.35 19.98 0.47
N MET A 112 6.55 19.21 -0.61
CA MET A 112 6.14 19.58 -1.96
C MET A 112 4.60 19.72 -2.09
N LEU A 113 3.84 18.86 -1.41
CA LEU A 113 2.38 18.95 -1.35
C LEU A 113 1.93 20.24 -0.64
N ALA A 114 2.61 20.64 0.44
CA ALA A 114 2.33 21.90 1.13
C ALA A 114 2.55 23.11 0.20
N ALA A 115 3.67 23.17 -0.51
CA ALA A 115 3.94 24.23 -1.50
C ALA A 115 2.90 24.25 -2.63
N THR A 116 2.46 23.08 -3.08
CA THR A 116 1.42 22.95 -4.11
C THR A 116 0.08 23.50 -3.61
N ASN A 117 -0.28 23.21 -2.35
CA ASN A 117 -1.50 23.75 -1.74
C ASN A 117 -1.44 25.27 -1.60
N ASP A 118 -0.31 25.82 -1.18
CA ASP A 118 -0.09 27.26 -1.08
C ASP A 118 -0.17 27.96 -2.44
N TYR A 119 0.30 27.30 -3.50
CA TYR A 119 0.11 27.79 -4.87
C TYR A 119 -1.37 27.84 -5.25
N PHE A 120 -2.14 26.78 -5.00
CA PHE A 120 -3.58 26.76 -5.28
C PHE A 120 -4.38 27.73 -4.41
N ALA A 121 -3.90 28.03 -3.20
CA ALA A 121 -4.46 29.05 -2.31
C ALA A 121 -4.07 30.49 -2.72
N GLY A 122 -3.17 30.65 -3.70
CA GLY A 122 -2.66 31.96 -4.13
C GLY A 122 -1.69 32.61 -3.14
N ILE A 123 -1.16 31.85 -2.19
CA ILE A 123 -0.17 32.30 -1.20
C ILE A 123 1.21 32.45 -1.86
N ILE A 124 1.55 31.52 -2.75
CA ILE A 124 2.77 31.61 -3.58
C ILE A 124 2.41 31.64 -5.07
N THR A 125 3.30 32.24 -5.86
CA THR A 125 3.23 32.30 -7.32
C THR A 125 3.75 31.02 -7.97
N LYS A 126 3.44 30.82 -9.25
CA LYS A 126 3.98 29.68 -10.03
C LYS A 126 5.51 29.66 -10.03
N SER A 127 6.15 30.82 -10.18
CA SER A 127 7.61 30.92 -10.18
C SER A 127 8.24 30.60 -8.82
N GLN A 128 7.52 30.80 -7.72
CA GLN A 128 7.96 30.39 -6.38
C GLN A 128 7.77 28.88 -6.19
N LEU A 129 6.66 28.31 -6.65
CA LEU A 129 6.47 26.86 -6.68
C LEU A 129 7.56 26.16 -7.50
N ASP A 130 7.93 26.70 -8.66
CA ASP A 130 9.00 26.13 -9.50
C ASP A 130 10.36 26.09 -8.78
N GLN A 131 10.64 27.04 -7.88
CA GLN A 131 11.84 27.01 -7.05
C GLN A 131 11.81 25.86 -6.04
N VAL A 132 10.64 25.54 -5.47
CA VAL A 132 10.46 24.40 -4.56
C VAL A 132 10.58 23.07 -5.34
N VAL A 133 9.96 22.98 -6.53
CA VAL A 133 10.07 21.80 -7.41
C VAL A 133 11.54 21.48 -7.72
N ALA A 134 12.34 22.50 -8.04
CA ALA A 134 13.75 22.31 -8.36
C ALA A 134 14.58 21.74 -7.19
N LEU A 135 14.14 21.95 -5.94
CA LEU A 135 14.75 21.35 -4.75
C LEU A 135 14.24 19.92 -4.53
N TRP A 136 12.95 19.67 -4.75
CA TRP A 136 12.35 18.33 -4.65
C TRP A 136 12.94 17.35 -5.67
N GLU A 137 13.18 17.80 -6.91
CA GLU A 137 13.82 16.97 -7.95
C GLU A 137 15.30 16.63 -7.66
N GLN A 138 15.95 17.36 -6.75
CA GLN A 138 17.32 17.07 -6.29
C GLN A 138 17.34 16.07 -5.14
N ALA A 139 16.19 15.74 -4.55
CA ALA A 139 16.09 14.71 -3.53
C ALA A 139 16.57 13.37 -4.12
N PRO A 140 17.50 12.66 -3.46
CA PRO A 140 17.73 11.27 -3.81
C PRO A 140 16.40 10.52 -3.71
N PRO A 141 16.09 9.61 -4.66
CA PRO A 141 14.87 8.83 -4.58
C PRO A 141 14.81 8.16 -3.20
N PRO A 142 13.62 8.07 -2.59
CA PRO A 142 13.46 7.46 -1.28
C PRO A 142 14.13 6.07 -1.28
N PRO A 143 14.70 5.64 -0.13
CA PRO A 143 15.26 4.31 -0.01
C PRO A 143 14.22 3.29 -0.46
N PHE A 144 14.63 2.37 -1.33
CA PHE A 144 13.75 1.31 -1.79
C PHE A 144 13.33 0.43 -0.62
N ASP A 145 12.02 0.26 -0.45
CA ASP A 145 11.44 -0.65 0.54
C ASP A 145 10.86 -1.89 -0.19
N PRO A 146 11.48 -3.07 -0.08
CA PRO A 146 10.98 -4.28 -0.73
C PRO A 146 9.61 -4.73 -0.19
N TRP A 147 9.22 -4.32 1.02
CA TRP A 147 7.91 -4.64 1.60
C TRP A 147 6.75 -3.84 1.00
N SER A 148 7.03 -2.85 0.16
CA SER A 148 5.98 -2.16 -0.62
C SER A 148 5.24 -3.07 -1.61
N TYR A 149 5.78 -4.26 -1.89
CA TYR A 149 5.16 -5.30 -2.70
C TYR A 149 4.27 -6.28 -1.89
N ASP A 150 4.22 -6.19 -0.55
CA ASP A 150 3.27 -6.94 0.28
C ASP A 150 1.91 -6.20 0.25
N PHE A 151 1.16 -6.38 -0.83
CA PHE A 151 -0.05 -5.61 -1.10
C PHE A 151 -1.22 -6.03 -0.20
N ASN A 152 -1.20 -7.26 0.28
CA ASN A 152 -2.23 -7.81 1.13
C ASN A 152 -1.90 -7.68 2.64
N SER A 153 -0.67 -7.26 2.97
CA SER A 153 -0.14 -7.07 4.32
C SER A 153 -0.19 -8.33 5.19
N ASP A 154 0.03 -9.51 4.59
CA ASP A 154 0.05 -10.79 5.29
C ASP A 154 1.44 -11.16 5.85
N GLY A 155 2.47 -10.35 5.56
CA GLY A 155 3.83 -10.56 6.01
C GLY A 155 4.65 -11.51 5.15
N TYR A 156 4.14 -11.89 3.98
CA TYR A 156 4.83 -12.71 2.98
C TYR A 156 4.78 -12.03 1.60
N ILE A 157 5.70 -12.42 0.72
CA ILE A 157 5.63 -12.05 -0.70
C ILE A 157 5.27 -13.29 -1.50
N ASP A 158 4.02 -13.33 -1.97
CA ASP A 158 3.48 -14.41 -2.79
C ASP A 158 3.95 -14.33 -4.27
N ASP A 159 3.60 -15.33 -5.08
CA ASP A 159 4.03 -15.40 -6.48
C ASP A 159 3.49 -14.25 -7.34
N SER A 160 2.30 -13.73 -7.01
CA SER A 160 1.69 -12.62 -7.73
C SER A 160 2.42 -11.30 -7.44
N GLU A 161 2.84 -11.10 -6.20
CA GLU A 161 3.61 -9.94 -5.75
C GLU A 161 5.04 -9.98 -6.31
N ARG A 162 5.68 -11.16 -6.33
CA ARG A 162 6.97 -11.37 -7.01
C ARG A 162 6.87 -11.10 -8.51
N ALA A 163 5.78 -11.53 -9.14
CA ALA A 163 5.56 -11.27 -10.56
C ALA A 163 5.43 -9.76 -10.84
N GLN A 164 4.74 -9.01 -9.97
CA GLN A 164 4.65 -7.55 -10.10
C GLN A 164 6.01 -6.87 -10.00
N ALA A 165 6.85 -7.25 -9.03
CA ALA A 165 8.22 -6.74 -8.94
C ALA A 165 9.04 -7.10 -10.20
N GLY A 166 8.82 -8.29 -10.78
CA GLY A 166 9.41 -8.68 -12.05
C GLY A 166 9.00 -7.77 -13.21
N PHE A 167 7.73 -7.39 -13.30
CA PHE A 167 7.25 -6.43 -14.32
C PHE A 167 7.87 -5.05 -14.13
N ASP A 168 7.90 -4.53 -12.90
CA ASP A 168 8.48 -3.23 -12.59
C ASP A 168 9.99 -3.17 -12.90
N TYR A 169 10.70 -4.29 -12.76
CA TYR A 169 12.09 -4.42 -13.21
C TYR A 169 12.21 -4.30 -14.74
N PHE A 170 11.35 -4.98 -15.51
CA PHE A 170 11.37 -4.90 -16.97
C PHE A 170 10.98 -3.50 -17.50
N ASP A 171 10.13 -2.79 -16.78
CA ASP A 171 9.74 -1.41 -17.09
C ASP A 171 10.79 -0.37 -16.63
N GLY A 172 11.86 -0.82 -15.95
CA GLY A 172 12.94 0.04 -15.45
C GLY A 172 12.56 0.89 -14.25
N ILE A 173 11.46 0.55 -13.56
CA ILE A 173 11.00 1.21 -12.33
C ILE A 173 11.91 0.83 -11.15
N ILE A 174 12.33 -0.45 -11.09
CA ILE A 174 13.28 -0.94 -10.09
C ILE A 174 14.55 -1.53 -10.72
N THR A 175 15.65 -1.51 -9.98
CA THR A 175 16.93 -2.11 -10.39
C THR A 175 16.96 -3.62 -10.12
N GLN A 176 17.96 -4.32 -10.69
CA GLN A 176 18.16 -5.75 -10.40
C GLN A 176 18.41 -6.01 -8.90
N ASP A 177 19.13 -5.12 -8.22
CA ASP A 177 19.41 -5.26 -6.79
C ASP A 177 18.15 -5.08 -5.94
N GLN A 178 17.24 -4.20 -6.37
CA GLN A 178 15.94 -4.00 -5.75
C GLN A 178 15.03 -5.21 -5.97
N LEU A 179 14.99 -5.77 -7.19
CA LEU A 179 14.29 -7.02 -7.47
C LEU A 179 14.81 -8.17 -6.59
N ASN A 180 16.14 -8.29 -6.45
CA ASN A 180 16.75 -9.32 -5.61
C ASN A 180 16.37 -9.16 -4.13
N GLN A 181 16.18 -7.93 -3.64
CA GLN A 181 15.67 -7.69 -2.28
C GLN A 181 14.24 -8.19 -2.09
N VAL A 182 13.35 -7.97 -3.07
CA VAL A 182 11.97 -8.51 -3.02
C VAL A 182 11.98 -10.04 -3.06
N LEU A 183 12.78 -10.63 -3.94
CA LEU A 183 12.87 -12.09 -4.07
C LEU A 183 13.46 -12.78 -2.83
N ALA A 184 14.23 -12.07 -2.01
CA ALA A 184 14.78 -12.57 -0.75
C ALA A 184 13.77 -12.59 0.42
N LEU A 185 12.61 -11.94 0.27
CA LEU A 185 11.56 -11.94 1.30
C LEU A 185 10.89 -13.32 1.43
N PRO A 186 10.35 -13.65 2.62
CA PRO A 186 9.73 -14.96 2.87
C PRO A 186 8.52 -15.21 1.96
N ALA A 187 8.43 -16.43 1.43
CA ALA A 187 7.23 -16.89 0.73
C ALA A 187 6.21 -17.45 1.73
N PRO A 188 4.90 -17.44 1.40
CA PRO A 188 3.89 -18.09 2.23
C PRO A 188 4.24 -19.56 2.46
N PRO A 189 3.94 -20.12 3.65
CA PRO A 189 4.10 -21.56 3.88
C PRO A 189 3.27 -22.34 2.86
N GLU A 190 3.86 -23.38 2.26
CA GLU A 190 3.14 -24.24 1.32
C GLU A 190 1.86 -24.78 1.99
N PRO A 191 0.71 -24.75 1.29
CA PRO A 191 -0.50 -25.35 1.81
C PRO A 191 -0.23 -26.83 2.11
N PRO A 192 -0.82 -27.38 3.20
CA PRO A 192 -0.67 -28.80 3.49
C PRO A 192 -1.12 -29.62 2.26
N PRO A 193 -0.42 -30.71 1.93
CA PRO A 193 -0.78 -31.52 0.78
C PRO A 193 -2.24 -31.97 0.91
N PRO A 194 -3.00 -31.98 -0.21
CA PRO A 194 -4.39 -32.42 -0.16
C PRO A 194 -4.47 -33.85 0.38
N PRO A 195 -5.48 -34.19 1.20
CA PRO A 195 -5.65 -35.54 1.70
C PRO A 195 -5.80 -36.52 0.53
N VAL A 196 -4.98 -37.58 0.53
CA VAL A 196 -5.01 -38.63 -0.48
C VAL A 196 -6.35 -39.36 -0.38
N THR A 197 -7.15 -39.33 -1.44
CA THR A 197 -8.40 -40.11 -1.52
C THR A 197 -8.14 -41.38 -2.32
N GLY A 198 -8.31 -42.54 -1.68
CA GLY A 198 -8.14 -43.86 -2.31
C GLY A 198 -9.28 -44.80 -1.91
N LEU A 199 -9.68 -45.69 -2.83
CA LEU A 199 -10.64 -46.76 -2.55
C LEU A 199 -9.87 -48.00 -2.07
N ILE A 200 -10.18 -48.50 -0.87
CA ILE A 200 -9.66 -49.80 -0.40
C ILE A 200 -10.73 -50.86 -0.60
N THR A 201 -10.39 -51.92 -1.34
CA THR A 201 -11.21 -53.14 -1.44
C THR A 201 -10.61 -54.20 -0.53
N LEU A 202 -11.40 -54.73 0.41
CA LEU A 202 -10.98 -55.82 1.30
C LEU A 202 -11.41 -57.17 0.74
N TYR A 203 -10.49 -58.13 0.76
CA TYR A 203 -10.77 -59.55 0.51
C TYR A 203 -10.52 -60.35 1.78
N MET A 204 -11.47 -61.23 2.13
CA MET A 204 -11.29 -62.22 3.17
C MET A 204 -10.71 -63.50 2.55
N THR A 205 -9.63 -64.03 3.12
CA THR A 205 -9.09 -65.34 2.73
C THR A 205 -9.06 -66.26 3.94
N GLY A 206 -9.29 -67.56 3.73
CA GLY A 206 -9.07 -68.59 4.77
C GLY A 206 -10.31 -69.19 5.44
N VAL A 207 -11.55 -68.77 5.13
CA VAL A 207 -12.76 -69.43 5.66
C VAL A 207 -13.83 -69.60 4.56
N SER A 208 -14.13 -70.84 4.18
CA SER A 208 -14.92 -71.12 2.97
C SER A 208 -16.45 -71.06 3.15
N THR A 209 -16.99 -70.78 4.33
CA THR A 209 -18.44 -70.93 4.59
C THR A 209 -19.01 -70.07 5.75
N GLN A 210 -18.52 -68.84 5.98
CA GLN A 210 -18.88 -68.10 7.21
C GLN A 210 -19.66 -66.81 6.97
N GLU A 211 -20.58 -66.51 7.89
CA GLU A 211 -21.24 -65.20 8.02
C GLU A 211 -20.26 -64.24 8.69
N TRP A 212 -19.91 -63.15 8.02
CA TRP A 212 -19.02 -62.13 8.56
C TRP A 212 -19.53 -60.73 8.24
N THR A 213 -19.09 -59.76 9.03
CA THR A 213 -19.32 -58.33 8.79
C THR A 213 -18.00 -57.57 8.94
N ALA A 214 -17.77 -56.57 8.10
CA ALA A 214 -16.70 -55.59 8.27
C ALA A 214 -17.29 -54.26 8.76
N GLY A 215 -16.70 -53.72 9.81
CA GLY A 215 -16.97 -52.36 10.29
C GLY A 215 -15.82 -51.42 9.93
N TRP A 216 -16.17 -50.21 9.50
CA TRP A 216 -15.24 -49.12 9.21
C TRP A 216 -15.26 -48.11 10.37
N TYR A 217 -14.10 -47.75 10.90
CA TYR A 217 -13.98 -46.72 11.94
C TYR A 217 -13.93 -45.31 11.35
N TYR A 218 -14.74 -44.40 11.90
CA TYR A 218 -14.81 -42.99 11.53
C TYR A 218 -14.27 -42.16 12.70
N ALA A 219 -13.09 -41.57 12.52
CA ALA A 219 -12.36 -40.88 13.60
C ALA A 219 -13.06 -39.59 14.07
N ASP A 220 -13.76 -38.90 13.17
CA ASP A 220 -14.58 -37.73 13.44
C ASP A 220 -15.81 -38.04 14.31
N GLU A 221 -16.29 -39.28 14.27
CA GLU A 221 -17.49 -39.70 15.02
C GLU A 221 -17.18 -40.66 16.18
N ASP A 222 -15.92 -41.04 16.34
CA ASP A 222 -15.43 -42.03 17.31
C ASP A 222 -16.27 -43.32 17.37
N LYS A 223 -16.68 -43.85 16.21
CA LYS A 223 -17.50 -45.07 16.14
C LYS A 223 -17.25 -45.90 14.88
N PHE A 224 -17.54 -47.20 14.99
CA PHE A 224 -17.60 -48.11 13.85
C PHE A 224 -18.97 -48.04 13.17
N ARG A 225 -19.00 -47.88 11.85
CA ARG A 225 -20.21 -48.10 11.05
C ARG A 225 -20.06 -49.39 10.25
N TYR A 226 -21.12 -50.19 10.23
CA TYR A 226 -21.19 -51.45 9.48
C TYR A 226 -22.14 -51.24 8.31
N HIS A 227 -21.70 -51.56 7.10
CA HIS A 227 -22.56 -51.41 5.94
C HIS A 227 -23.50 -52.62 5.82
N ARG A 228 -24.81 -52.36 5.81
CA ARG A 228 -25.85 -53.40 5.91
C ARG A 228 -25.89 -54.35 4.71
N MET A 229 -25.38 -53.95 3.54
CA MET A 229 -25.30 -54.83 2.36
C MET A 229 -24.09 -55.79 2.38
N ASP A 230 -23.20 -55.63 3.35
CA ASP A 230 -22.10 -56.58 3.61
C ASP A 230 -22.48 -57.54 4.76
N TYR A 231 -23.74 -57.50 5.21
CA TYR A 231 -24.32 -58.40 6.20
C TYR A 231 -24.94 -59.63 5.54
N HIS A 232 -24.65 -60.80 6.10
CA HIS A 232 -25.28 -62.08 5.73
C HIS A 232 -26.77 -62.10 6.15
N GLY A 233 -27.70 -62.35 5.22
CA GLY A 233 -29.11 -62.57 5.55
C GLY A 233 -30.04 -61.35 5.50
N ALA A 234 -29.65 -60.24 4.85
CA ALA A 234 -30.63 -59.22 4.48
C ALA A 234 -31.65 -59.84 3.48
N PRO A 235 -32.95 -59.49 3.52
CA PRO A 235 -34.00 -60.17 2.74
C PRO A 235 -33.80 -60.25 1.22
N ASN A 236 -32.79 -59.60 0.65
CA ASN A 236 -32.54 -59.49 -0.78
C ASN A 236 -31.07 -59.74 -1.18
N THR A 237 -30.18 -60.24 -0.30
CA THR A 237 -28.78 -60.55 -0.65
C THR A 237 -28.62 -62.05 -0.90
N ARG A 238 -28.19 -62.44 -2.11
CA ARG A 238 -27.79 -63.83 -2.40
C ARG A 238 -26.55 -64.16 -1.56
N TRP A 239 -26.41 -65.42 -1.15
CA TRP A 239 -25.22 -65.96 -0.48
C TRP A 239 -23.95 -65.46 -1.17
N ARG A 240 -23.19 -64.59 -0.50
CA ARG A 240 -21.89 -64.14 -1.02
C ARG A 240 -20.87 -65.26 -0.84
N ALA A 241 -20.12 -65.55 -1.89
CA ALA A 241 -19.06 -66.53 -1.85
C ALA A 241 -17.83 -65.96 -1.11
N PRO A 242 -16.93 -66.81 -0.57
CA PRO A 242 -15.74 -66.39 0.19
C PRO A 242 -14.80 -65.43 -0.56
N ASP A 243 -14.92 -65.35 -1.87
CA ASP A 243 -14.13 -64.55 -2.81
C ASP A 243 -14.86 -63.30 -3.32
N ASP A 244 -16.07 -63.03 -2.84
CA ASP A 244 -16.83 -61.83 -3.22
C ASP A 244 -16.24 -60.60 -2.49
N PRO A 245 -15.70 -59.59 -3.21
CA PRO A 245 -15.16 -58.39 -2.58
C PRO A 245 -16.21 -57.67 -1.73
N VAL A 246 -15.78 -56.89 -0.74
CA VAL A 246 -16.65 -55.86 -0.15
C VAL A 246 -16.92 -54.84 -1.26
N ILE A 247 -18.06 -54.96 -1.94
CA ILE A 247 -18.37 -54.16 -3.14
C ILE A 247 -18.78 -52.74 -2.77
N THR A 248 -19.26 -52.51 -1.53
CA THR A 248 -19.72 -51.17 -1.16
C THR A 248 -18.58 -50.37 -0.54
N PRO A 249 -18.03 -49.36 -1.23
CA PRO A 249 -17.11 -48.44 -0.60
C PRO A 249 -17.81 -47.75 0.58
N PRO A 250 -17.05 -47.27 1.58
CA PRO A 250 -17.63 -46.50 2.67
C PRO A 250 -18.43 -45.31 2.10
N GLU A 251 -19.57 -45.00 2.74
CA GLU A 251 -20.48 -43.93 2.31
C GLU A 251 -19.80 -42.55 2.27
N TYR A 252 -18.71 -42.40 3.02
CA TYR A 252 -17.87 -41.20 3.07
C TYR A 252 -16.41 -41.57 2.86
N PRO A 253 -15.59 -40.68 2.27
CA PRO A 253 -14.15 -40.85 2.23
C PRO A 253 -13.59 -41.10 3.63
N ILE A 254 -12.81 -42.16 3.80
CA ILE A 254 -12.11 -42.47 5.04
C ILE A 254 -10.65 -42.06 4.86
N ASP A 255 -10.11 -41.30 5.81
CA ASP A 255 -8.66 -41.10 5.89
C ASP A 255 -7.99 -42.46 6.12
N LEU A 256 -7.25 -42.91 5.11
CA LEU A 256 -6.62 -44.22 5.12
C LEU A 256 -5.63 -44.33 6.30
N ASN A 257 -4.97 -43.24 6.69
CA ASN A 257 -4.06 -43.21 7.84
C ASN A 257 -4.74 -43.58 9.18
N SER A 258 -6.07 -43.55 9.22
CA SER A 258 -6.88 -43.83 10.39
C SER A 258 -7.78 -45.09 10.22
N LEU A 259 -7.62 -45.82 9.11
CA LEU A 259 -8.49 -46.96 8.79
C LEU A 259 -8.32 -48.11 9.79
N LYS A 260 -9.37 -48.38 10.58
CA LYS A 260 -9.48 -49.61 11.37
C LYS A 260 -10.61 -50.49 10.86
N VAL A 261 -10.34 -51.79 10.79
CA VAL A 261 -11.29 -52.81 10.39
C VAL A 261 -11.61 -53.70 11.58
N LYS A 262 -12.89 -53.95 11.81
CA LYS A 262 -13.36 -54.93 12.80
C LYS A 262 -14.18 -56.02 12.11
N ILE A 263 -13.90 -57.28 12.45
CA ILE A 263 -14.56 -58.45 11.88
C ILE A 263 -15.33 -59.21 12.96
N GLU A 264 -16.59 -59.54 12.68
CA GLU A 264 -17.41 -60.39 13.55
C GLU A 264 -17.86 -61.62 12.78
N THR A 265 -17.72 -62.82 13.36
CA THR A 265 -18.19 -64.07 12.76
C THR A 265 -19.23 -64.74 13.64
N TYR A 266 -20.36 -65.18 13.08
CA TYR A 266 -21.55 -65.63 13.82
C TYR A 266 -21.76 -67.16 13.80
N SER A 267 -20.68 -67.95 13.97
CA SER A 267 -20.77 -69.41 13.86
C SER A 267 -20.61 -70.12 15.22
N GLU A 268 -21.66 -70.82 15.67
CA GLU A 268 -21.66 -71.58 16.94
C GLU A 268 -20.71 -72.80 16.96
N ILE A 269 -20.29 -73.27 15.79
CA ILE A 269 -19.44 -74.46 15.66
C ILE A 269 -17.94 -74.17 15.74
N HIS A 270 -17.52 -72.90 15.70
CA HIS A 270 -16.11 -72.51 15.68
C HIS A 270 -15.62 -72.07 17.04
N THR A 271 -14.45 -72.59 17.41
CA THR A 271 -13.69 -72.13 18.56
C THR A 271 -12.91 -70.88 18.18
N CYS A 272 -13.17 -69.76 18.84
CA CYS A 272 -12.44 -68.50 18.64
C CYS A 272 -10.94 -68.73 18.87
N PRO A 273 -10.04 -68.41 17.92
CA PRO A 273 -8.60 -68.63 18.12
C PRO A 273 -8.04 -67.81 19.28
N MET A 274 -8.61 -66.64 19.53
CA MET A 274 -8.17 -65.71 20.59
C MET A 274 -8.69 -66.10 21.96
N THR A 275 -9.90 -66.68 22.07
CA THR A 275 -10.52 -66.96 23.37
C THR A 275 -10.64 -68.45 23.68
N GLY A 276 -10.48 -69.34 22.70
CA GLY A 276 -10.61 -70.78 22.88
C GLY A 276 -12.06 -71.27 23.12
N TYR A 277 -13.07 -70.40 22.98
CA TYR A 277 -14.48 -70.74 23.20
C TYR A 277 -15.25 -70.92 21.89
N LYS A 278 -16.20 -71.86 21.87
CA LYS A 278 -17.16 -72.03 20.77
C LYS A 278 -18.23 -70.95 20.78
N GLY A 279 -18.54 -70.35 19.63
CA GLY A 279 -19.59 -69.32 19.52
C GLY A 279 -19.22 -68.15 18.62
N SER A 280 -20.07 -67.12 18.59
CA SER A 280 -19.83 -65.87 17.87
C SER A 280 -18.48 -65.26 18.26
N CYS A 281 -17.53 -65.27 17.33
CA CYS A 281 -16.19 -64.73 17.56
C CYS A 281 -16.17 -63.25 17.21
N LYS A 282 -15.77 -62.43 18.17
CA LYS A 282 -15.39 -61.03 17.93
C LYS A 282 -13.89 -61.00 17.70
N TRP A 283 -13.49 -60.70 16.48
CA TRP A 283 -12.09 -60.48 16.16
C TRP A 283 -11.69 -59.08 16.63
N GLY A 284 -10.42 -58.90 16.97
CA GLY A 284 -9.88 -57.61 17.40
C GLY A 284 -9.94 -56.55 16.31
N GLU A 285 -9.54 -55.33 16.66
CA GLU A 285 -9.35 -54.25 15.68
C GLU A 285 -8.05 -54.50 14.89
N PHE A 286 -8.10 -54.34 13.58
CA PHE A 286 -6.93 -54.39 12.70
C PHE A 286 -6.70 -53.01 12.07
N GLY A 287 -5.47 -52.48 12.17
CA GLY A 287 -5.09 -51.16 11.66
C GLY A 287 -4.38 -50.28 12.71
N PRO A 288 -4.04 -49.01 12.38
CA PRO A 288 -4.30 -48.31 11.12
C PRO A 288 -3.48 -48.82 9.93
N PHE A 289 -3.92 -48.52 8.70
CA PHE A 289 -3.23 -48.91 7.45
C PHE A 289 -2.95 -47.71 6.54
N VAL A 290 -1.69 -47.38 6.30
CA VAL A 290 -1.34 -46.33 5.32
C VAL A 290 -1.29 -46.97 3.91
N VAL A 291 -2.04 -46.41 2.96
CA VAL A 291 -2.08 -46.86 1.57
C VAL A 291 -1.77 -45.69 0.64
N GLU A 292 -0.55 -45.63 0.14
CA GLU A 292 -0.03 -44.49 -0.64
C GLU A 292 -0.26 -44.61 -2.15
N ASP A 293 -0.53 -45.81 -2.67
CA ASP A 293 -0.34 -46.12 -4.09
C ASP A 293 -1.61 -46.53 -4.86
N GLY A 294 -2.78 -46.47 -4.22
CA GLY A 294 -4.06 -46.87 -4.82
C GLY A 294 -4.15 -48.38 -5.15
N GLY A 295 -3.27 -49.20 -4.55
CA GLY A 295 -3.24 -50.65 -4.74
C GLY A 295 -4.40 -51.40 -4.09
N ILE A 296 -4.55 -52.67 -4.46
CA ILE A 296 -5.54 -53.59 -3.88
C ILE A 296 -4.87 -54.38 -2.76
N TYR A 297 -5.53 -54.49 -1.60
CA TYR A 297 -4.98 -55.16 -0.42
C TYR A 297 -5.90 -56.27 0.10
N THR A 298 -5.31 -57.29 0.71
CA THR A 298 -5.99 -58.41 1.35
C THR A 298 -5.54 -58.53 2.79
N ILE A 299 -6.44 -58.82 3.73
CA ILE A 299 -6.09 -59.07 5.13
C ILE A 299 -6.36 -60.52 5.49
N ASP A 300 -5.35 -61.20 6.05
CA ASP A 300 -5.55 -62.50 6.69
C ASP A 300 -6.19 -62.27 8.05
N VAL A 301 -7.43 -62.74 8.23
CA VAL A 301 -8.22 -62.49 9.45
C VAL A 301 -7.73 -63.28 10.65
N THR A 302 -6.97 -64.36 10.43
CA THR A 302 -6.39 -65.20 11.48
C THR A 302 -5.15 -64.56 12.07
N THR A 303 -4.33 -63.93 11.22
CA THR A 303 -3.03 -63.38 11.60
C THR A 303 -3.00 -61.86 11.66
N GLY A 304 -4.00 -61.18 11.10
CA GLY A 304 -4.04 -59.73 10.94
C GLY A 304 -3.06 -59.19 9.87
N VAL A 305 -2.42 -60.07 9.09
CA VAL A 305 -1.41 -59.67 8.11
C VAL A 305 -2.08 -59.06 6.88
N LEU A 306 -1.74 -57.80 6.58
CA LEU A 306 -2.11 -57.14 5.33
C LEU A 306 -1.11 -57.52 4.23
N SER A 307 -1.60 -57.85 3.05
CA SER A 307 -0.81 -58.16 1.86
C SER A 307 -1.35 -57.39 0.66
N LYS A 308 -0.45 -56.88 -0.21
CA LYS A 308 -0.85 -56.29 -1.49
C LYS A 308 -1.09 -57.39 -2.52
N LYS A 309 -2.14 -57.27 -3.32
CA LYS A 309 -2.47 -58.20 -4.41
C LYS A 309 -1.81 -57.81 -5.72
#